data_AF-A0A3N6NQY8-F1
#
_entry.id   AF-A0A3N6NQY8-F1
#
_cell.length_a   1.000
_cell.length_b   1.000
_cell.length_c   1.000
_cell.angle_alpha   90.00
_cell.angle_beta   90.00
_cell.angle_gamma   90.00
#
_symmetry.space_group_name_H-M   'P 1'
#
loop_
_entity.id
_entity.type
_entity.pdbx_description
1 polymer ?
#
loop_
_entity_poly.entity_id
_entity_poly.type
_entity_poly.pdbx_seq_one_letter_code
_entity_poly.pdbx_strand_id
1 'polypeptide(L)'
;MGLNPRIDYSKIILRGEDVFRLTVDTGNNGILDFEDDIDLIELREGLTFSSLAIITGEDNTISIIVASSGEIISTITRADEIAIASDDFIEGLKKNKI
;
A
#
# COMPACT_ATOMS: atom_id res chain seq x y z
N MET A 1 -31.85 24.30 27.90
CA MET A 1 -31.63 24.44 26.45
C MET A 1 -30.17 24.10 26.16
N GLY A 2 -29.88 22.83 25.89
CA GLY A 2 -28.56 22.40 25.45
C GLY A 2 -28.57 22.31 23.93
N LEU A 3 -27.74 23.12 23.26
CA LEU A 3 -27.52 22.97 21.83
C LEU A 3 -26.85 21.61 21.62
N ASN A 4 -27.53 20.71 20.92
CA ASN A 4 -26.97 19.45 20.48
C ASN A 4 -26.07 19.78 19.28
N PRO A 5 -24.74 19.62 19.36
CA PRO A 5 -23.89 19.92 18.21
C PRO A 5 -24.27 18.96 17.09
N ARG A 6 -24.79 19.51 15.99
CA ARG A 6 -25.01 18.78 14.76
C ARG A 6 -23.65 18.27 14.32
N ILE A 7 -23.40 16.97 14.50
CA ILE A 7 -22.21 16.31 13.97
C ILE A 7 -22.26 16.52 12.46
N ASP A 8 -21.28 17.23 11.95
CA ASP A 8 -21.11 17.44 10.52
C ASP A 8 -20.43 16.20 9.92
N TYR A 9 -21.25 15.25 9.48
CA TYR A 9 -20.79 14.03 8.84
C TYR A 9 -20.11 14.27 7.48
N SER A 10 -20.16 15.50 6.93
CA SER A 10 -19.46 15.82 5.67
C SER A 10 -17.93 15.87 5.82
N LYS A 11 -17.42 15.77 7.06
CA LYS A 11 -16.00 15.64 7.40
C LYS A 11 -15.63 14.35 8.11
N ILE A 12 -16.50 13.34 8.12
CA ILE A 12 -15.98 11.97 8.33
C ILE A 12 -15.34 11.56 7.00
N ILE A 13 -14.11 12.04 6.80
CA ILE A 13 -13.18 11.30 5.96
C ILE A 13 -12.91 10.05 6.79
N LEU A 14 -13.55 8.94 6.43
CA LEU A 14 -13.04 7.63 6.81
C LEU A 14 -11.70 7.51 6.10
N ARG A 15 -10.63 8.08 6.68
CA ARG A 15 -9.28 7.68 6.31
C ARG A 15 -9.16 6.27 6.86
N GLY A 16 -9.53 5.30 6.03
CA GLY A 16 -9.35 3.91 6.37
C GLY A 16 -7.86 3.65 6.38
N GLU A 17 -7.35 3.06 7.43
CA GLU A 17 -6.04 2.40 7.36
C GLU A 17 -6.25 1.18 6.43
N ASP A 18 -5.93 1.32 5.14
CA ASP A 18 -6.07 0.23 4.18
C ASP A 18 -4.80 -0.63 4.19
N VAL A 19 -5.00 -1.95 4.08
CA VAL A 19 -3.89 -2.91 4.00
C VAL A 19 -3.92 -3.62 2.65
N PHE A 20 -3.02 -3.22 1.76
CA PHE A 20 -2.86 -3.79 0.43
C PHE A 20 -1.96 -5.02 0.50
N ARG A 21 -2.48 -6.18 0.09
CA ARG A 21 -1.74 -7.45 0.19
C ARG A 21 -1.05 -7.77 -1.12
N LEU A 22 0.26 -7.93 -1.08
CA LEU A 22 1.07 -8.33 -2.22
C LEU A 22 1.59 -9.76 -2.05
N THR A 23 1.44 -10.54 -3.11
CA THR A 23 1.95 -11.91 -3.27
C THR A 23 2.66 -12.00 -4.61
N VAL A 24 3.51 -13.01 -4.78
CA VAL A 24 4.10 -13.32 -6.08
C VAL A 24 3.02 -13.93 -7.00
N ASP A 25 3.23 -13.89 -8.32
CA ASP A 25 2.39 -14.56 -9.32
C ASP A 25 0.92 -14.06 -9.40
N THR A 26 0.54 -12.97 -8.72
CA THR A 26 -0.80 -12.38 -8.84
C THR A 26 -0.97 -11.44 -10.04
N GLY A 27 0.12 -11.12 -10.74
CA GLY A 27 0.14 -10.10 -11.78
C GLY A 27 0.25 -8.68 -11.21
N ASN A 28 0.13 -7.67 -12.08
CA ASN A 28 0.20 -6.26 -11.69
C ASN A 28 -1.10 -5.82 -11.02
N ASN A 29 -1.11 -5.78 -9.68
CA ASN A 29 -2.21 -5.20 -8.93
C ASN A 29 -2.05 -3.67 -8.90
N GLY A 30 -3.01 -2.97 -9.51
CA GLY A 30 -3.11 -1.52 -9.41
C GLY A 30 -3.59 -1.11 -8.02
N ILE A 31 -2.78 -0.32 -7.31
CA ILE A 31 -3.20 0.41 -6.11
C ILE A 31 -3.53 1.82 -6.56
N LEU A 32 -4.75 2.24 -6.29
CA LEU A 32 -5.17 3.63 -6.44
C LEU A 32 -5.07 4.27 -5.05
N ASP A 33 -4.86 5.59 -5.02
CA ASP A 33 -5.09 6.44 -3.85
C ASP A 33 -4.43 6.02 -2.53
N PHE A 34 -3.26 5.38 -2.58
CA PHE A 34 -2.44 5.08 -1.41
C PHE A 34 -2.12 6.37 -0.62
N GLU A 35 -2.43 6.40 0.67
CA GLU A 35 -2.12 7.51 1.58
C GLU A 35 -0.86 7.20 2.39
N ASP A 36 0.18 8.02 2.21
CA ASP A 36 1.42 8.00 2.99
C ASP A 36 1.14 8.12 4.50
N ASP A 37 1.92 7.41 5.33
CA ASP A 37 1.76 7.29 6.79
C ASP A 37 0.39 6.75 7.29
N ILE A 38 -0.51 6.31 6.40
CA ILE A 38 -1.87 5.86 6.75
C ILE A 38 -2.14 4.45 6.24
N ASP A 39 -1.81 4.19 4.98
CA ASP A 39 -1.99 2.88 4.35
C ASP A 39 -0.75 2.02 4.51
N LEU A 40 -0.94 0.70 4.50
CA LEU A 40 0.13 -0.28 4.63
C LEU A 40 0.10 -1.30 3.49
N ILE A 41 1.28 -1.79 3.13
CA ILE A 41 1.50 -2.83 2.14
C ILE A 41 1.96 -4.09 2.87
N GLU A 42 1.09 -5.11 2.93
CA GLU A 42 1.41 -6.41 3.51
C GLU A 42 2.10 -7.31 2.48
N LEU A 43 3.36 -7.65 2.74
CA LEU A 43 4.16 -8.56 1.92
C LEU A 43 3.96 -10.00 2.35
N ARG A 44 3.53 -10.88 1.45
CA ARG A 44 3.25 -12.29 1.76
C ARG A 44 4.15 -13.25 0.99
N GLU A 45 4.04 -14.52 1.36
CA GLU A 45 4.70 -15.64 0.67
C GLU A 45 6.23 -15.56 0.63
N GLY A 46 6.81 -14.89 1.63
CA GLY A 46 8.26 -14.74 1.76
C GLY A 46 8.82 -13.53 1.01
N LEU A 47 7.97 -12.67 0.44
CA LEU A 47 8.36 -11.32 0.06
C LEU A 47 8.78 -10.54 1.31
N THR A 48 9.92 -9.86 1.21
CA THR A 48 10.42 -8.91 2.21
C THR A 48 10.75 -7.60 1.52
N PHE A 49 10.78 -6.48 2.26
CA PHE A 49 11.13 -5.19 1.68
C PHE A 49 12.49 -5.23 0.96
N SER A 50 13.47 -5.94 1.53
CA SER A 50 14.80 -6.13 0.93
C SER A 50 14.80 -6.91 -0.39
N SER A 51 13.73 -7.65 -0.69
CA SER A 51 13.57 -8.40 -1.95
C SER A 51 12.93 -7.56 -3.06
N LEU A 52 12.53 -6.32 -2.76
CA LEU A 52 11.82 -5.43 -3.67
C LEU A 52 12.74 -4.34 -4.23
N ALA A 53 12.40 -3.91 -5.44
CA ALA A 53 12.88 -2.69 -6.04
C ALA A 53 11.67 -1.77 -6.26
N ILE A 54 11.79 -0.52 -5.80
CA ILE A 54 10.76 0.51 -5.95
C ILE A 54 11.25 1.46 -7.03
N ILE A 55 10.48 1.59 -8.11
CA ILE A 55 10.82 2.44 -9.25
C ILE A 55 9.73 3.47 -9.44
N THR A 56 10.09 4.74 -9.37
CA THR A 56 9.22 5.87 -9.75
C THR A 56 9.22 6.00 -11.27
N GLY A 57 8.04 5.84 -11.89
CA GLY A 57 7.82 6.02 -13.31
C GLY A 57 7.35 7.43 -13.67
N GLU A 58 7.11 7.64 -14.98
CA GLU A 58 6.43 8.83 -15.47
C GLU A 58 4.94 8.80 -15.04
N ASP A 59 4.26 9.95 -15.09
CA ASP A 59 2.83 10.10 -14.72
C ASP A 59 2.47 9.76 -13.26
N ASN A 60 3.38 10.05 -12.31
CA ASN A 60 3.18 9.83 -10.88
C ASN A 60 2.80 8.38 -10.55
N THR A 61 3.53 7.46 -11.16
CA THR A 61 3.39 6.02 -10.92
C THR A 61 4.57 5.50 -10.11
N ILE A 62 4.31 4.59 -9.18
CA ILE A 62 5.35 3.85 -8.44
C ILE A 62 5.15 2.37 -8.74
N SER A 63 6.17 1.74 -9.28
CA SER A 63 6.19 0.30 -9.53
C SER A 63 6.95 -0.42 -8.41
N ILE A 64 6.29 -1.41 -7.82
CA ILE A 64 6.88 -2.33 -6.86
C ILE A 64 7.24 -3.62 -7.60
N ILE A 65 8.52 -3.96 -7.59
CA ILE A 65 9.09 -5.00 -8.44
C ILE A 65 9.85 -6.01 -7.56
N VAL A 66 9.75 -7.29 -7.87
CA VAL A 66 10.63 -8.32 -7.27
C VAL A 66 12.02 -8.18 -7.88
N ALA A 67 13.01 -7.80 -7.06
CA ALA A 67 14.35 -7.44 -7.54
C ALA A 67 15.09 -8.59 -8.25
N SER A 68 14.79 -9.84 -7.89
CA SER A 68 15.45 -11.03 -8.46
C SER A 68 14.89 -11.44 -9.83
N SER A 69 13.60 -11.20 -10.09
CA SER A 69 12.92 -11.63 -11.32
C SER A 69 12.58 -10.48 -12.26
N GLY A 70 12.51 -9.24 -11.76
CA GLY A 70 11.97 -8.10 -12.51
C GLY A 70 10.44 -8.12 -12.65
N GLU A 71 9.75 -9.01 -11.95
CA GLU A 71 8.29 -9.09 -11.96
C GLU A 71 7.68 -7.88 -11.27
N ILE A 72 6.78 -7.18 -11.96
CA ILE A 72 5.98 -6.09 -11.39
C ILE A 72 4.82 -6.73 -10.62
N ILE A 73 4.83 -6.60 -9.31
CA ILE A 73 3.79 -7.14 -8.43
C ILE A 73 2.72 -6.10 -8.07
N SER A 74 3.05 -4.82 -8.19
CA SER A 74 2.07 -3.75 -8.02
C SER A 74 2.50 -2.45 -8.70
N THR A 75 1.52 -1.66 -9.11
CA THR A 75 1.71 -0.27 -9.52
C THR A 75 0.79 0.62 -8.71
N ILE A 76 1.36 1.57 -7.98
CA ILE A 76 0.64 2.66 -7.33
C ILE A 76 0.52 3.79 -8.34
N THR A 77 -0.68 4.30 -8.55
CA THR A 77 -0.93 5.41 -9.48
C THR A 77 -1.52 6.61 -8.73
N ARG A 78 -1.29 7.82 -9.28
CA ARG A 78 -1.61 9.10 -8.61
C ARG A 78 -0.78 9.27 -7.33
N ALA A 79 0.48 8.87 -7.40
CA ALA A 79 1.44 8.95 -6.31
C ALA A 79 2.02 10.36 -6.11
N ASP A 80 1.30 11.38 -6.59
CA ASP A 80 1.60 12.79 -6.42
C ASP A 80 1.72 13.04 -4.90
N GLU A 81 2.94 13.32 -4.42
CA GLU A 81 3.25 13.54 -2.99
C GLU A 81 3.37 12.29 -2.09
N ILE A 82 3.30 11.06 -2.62
CA ILE A 82 3.53 9.84 -1.81
C ILE A 82 5.03 9.55 -1.66
N ALA A 83 5.50 9.40 -0.43
CA ALA A 83 6.86 8.93 -0.15
C ALA A 83 6.86 7.45 0.28
N ILE A 84 6.83 6.52 -0.67
CA ILE A 84 6.93 5.08 -0.33
C ILE A 84 8.30 4.79 0.30
N ALA A 85 8.29 4.35 1.56
CA ALA A 85 9.44 4.01 2.37
C ALA A 85 9.26 2.62 3.02
N SER A 86 10.28 2.13 3.72
CA SER A 86 10.21 0.82 4.38
C SER A 86 9.09 0.69 5.40
N ASP A 87 8.68 1.81 6.00
CA ASP A 87 7.72 1.85 7.09
C ASP A 87 6.28 1.60 6.59
N ASP A 88 6.04 1.78 5.29
CA ASP A 88 4.79 1.42 4.62
C ASP A 88 4.65 -0.10 4.44
N PHE A 89 5.71 -0.87 4.64
CA PHE A 89 5.71 -2.31 4.39
C PHE A 89 5.69 -3.12 5.68
N ILE A 90 4.72 -4.02 5.78
CA ILE A 90 4.64 -5.00 6.86
C ILE A 90 4.82 -6.41 6.32
N GLU A 91 5.57 -7.24 7.05
CA GLU A 91 5.68 -8.65 6.72
C GLU A 91 4.42 -9.40 7.17
N GLY A 92 3.73 -10.00 6.21
CA GLY A 92 2.60 -10.89 6.48
C GLY A 92 3.09 -12.13 7.22
N LEU A 93 2.41 -12.48 8.31
CA LEU A 93 2.73 -13.68 9.09
C LEU A 93 2.75 -14.91 8.16
N LYS A 94 3.89 -15.61 8.11
CA LYS A 94 3.94 -16.97 7.56
C LYS A 94 2.92 -17.80 8.35
N LYS A 95 1.82 -18.19 7.71
CA LYS A 95 0.95 -19.22 8.28
C LYS A 95 1.80 -20.49 8.33
N ASN A 96 2.38 -20.78 9.49
CA ASN A 96 2.91 -22.11 9.77
C ASN A 96 1.74 -23.07 9.60
N LYS A 97 1.77 -23.82 8.50
CA LYS A 97 0.83 -24.90 8.24
C LYS A 97 1.09 -25.95 9.33
N ILE A 98 0.15 -26.09 10.25
CA ILE A 98 0.13 -27.13 11.29
C ILE A 98 -0.07 -28.49 10.63
#